data_AF-A0AAU5FJ17-F1
#
_entry.id   AF-A0AAU5FJ17-F1
#
_cell.length_a   1.000
_cell.length_b   1.000
_cell.length_c   1.000
_cell.angle_alpha   90.00
_cell.angle_beta   90.00
_cell.angle_gamma   90.00
#
_symmetry.space_group_name_H-M   'P 1'
#
loop_
_entity.id
_entity.type
_entity.pdbx_description
1 polymer ?
#
loop_
_entity_poly.entity_id
_entity_poly.type
_entity_poly.pdbx_seq_one_letter_code
_entity_poly.pdbx_strand_id
1 'polypeptide(L)'
;MAVKTIWQITHSCGHAASRDLSARPADRRAGFAEWLATQECTDCWKAARDGDAQDKAAWLEAKRAQEQAESEAWSAQYAMPPLEGTERAVAWAVRCRHQILAAAYTALVIEGETTEAEWEAVEDAARTITRAGWWIDQRSSEPEDLTELLDAATEADRPTENPHF
;
A
#
# COMPACT_ATOMS: atom_id res chain seq x y z
N MET A 1 -48.57 -4.39 -36.95
CA MET A 1 -48.48 -4.02 -35.52
C MET A 1 -47.02 -3.71 -35.21
N ALA A 2 -46.73 -2.63 -34.46
CA ALA A 2 -45.35 -2.27 -34.11
C ALA A 2 -44.77 -3.22 -33.06
N VAL A 3 -43.50 -3.60 -33.20
CA VAL A 3 -42.81 -4.48 -32.24
C VAL A 3 -42.57 -3.73 -30.93
N LYS A 4 -42.90 -4.37 -29.81
CA LYS A 4 -42.76 -3.84 -28.44
C LYS A 4 -41.37 -3.22 -28.20
N THR A 5 -41.35 -1.97 -27.76
CA THR A 5 -40.12 -1.21 -27.43
C THR A 5 -39.86 -1.15 -25.93
N ILE A 6 -40.91 -1.04 -25.10
CA ILE A 6 -40.80 -0.98 -23.64
C ILE A 6 -40.94 -2.39 -23.06
N TRP A 7 -39.92 -2.86 -22.34
CA TRP A 7 -39.87 -4.18 -21.71
C TRP A 7 -39.83 -4.05 -20.19
N GLN A 8 -40.69 -4.80 -19.49
CA GLN A 8 -40.58 -5.00 -18.06
C GLN A 8 -39.62 -6.16 -17.83
N ILE A 9 -38.54 -5.93 -17.11
CA ILE A 9 -37.47 -6.90 -16.90
C ILE A 9 -37.34 -7.11 -15.41
N THR A 10 -37.52 -8.34 -14.96
CA THR A 10 -37.16 -8.77 -13.61
C THR A 10 -35.74 -9.30 -13.67
N HIS A 11 -34.80 -8.57 -13.08
CA HIS A 11 -33.40 -8.95 -12.99
C HIS A 11 -33.20 -10.17 -12.07
N SER A 12 -32.04 -10.83 -12.17
CA SER A 12 -31.72 -11.98 -11.33
C SER A 12 -31.64 -11.63 -9.84
N CYS A 13 -31.38 -10.35 -9.51
CA CYS A 13 -31.44 -9.79 -8.17
C CYS A 13 -32.89 -9.55 -7.65
N GLY A 14 -33.92 -9.88 -8.44
CA GLY A 14 -35.34 -9.73 -8.09
C GLY A 14 -35.96 -8.35 -8.37
N HIS A 15 -35.15 -7.35 -8.74
CA HIS A 15 -35.64 -6.00 -9.06
C HIS A 15 -36.30 -5.95 -10.44
N ALA A 16 -37.49 -5.36 -10.51
CA ALA A 16 -38.18 -5.08 -11.76
C ALA A 16 -37.84 -3.68 -12.28
N ALA A 17 -37.51 -3.57 -13.57
CA ALA A 17 -37.28 -2.30 -14.23
C ALA A 17 -37.96 -2.26 -15.60
N SER A 18 -38.60 -1.12 -15.90
CA SER A 18 -39.04 -0.80 -17.25
C SER A 18 -37.83 -0.31 -18.06
N ARG A 19 -37.57 -0.93 -19.20
CA ARG A 19 -36.47 -0.56 -20.12
C ARG A 19 -37.02 -0.27 -21.51
N ASP A 20 -36.70 0.90 -22.03
CA ASP A 20 -36.94 1.22 -23.44
C ASP A 20 -35.80 0.66 -24.30
N LEU A 21 -36.14 -0.24 -25.21
CA LEU A 21 -35.25 -0.88 -26.18
C LEU A 21 -35.51 -0.37 -27.61
N SER A 22 -36.18 0.78 -27.77
CA SER A 22 -36.43 1.43 -29.07
C SER A 22 -35.15 1.62 -29.90
N ALA A 23 -34.04 1.95 -29.24
CA ALA A 23 -32.72 2.12 -29.85
C ALA A 23 -32.08 0.81 -30.38
N ARG A 24 -32.64 -0.37 -30.03
CA ARG A 24 -32.18 -1.66 -30.56
C ARG A 24 -33.01 -2.10 -31.77
N PRO A 25 -32.39 -2.83 -32.74
CA PRO A 25 -33.11 -3.50 -33.82
C PRO A 25 -34.25 -4.37 -33.29
N ALA A 26 -35.41 -4.33 -33.96
CA ALA A 26 -36.65 -4.93 -33.46
C ALA A 26 -36.56 -6.45 -33.23
N ASP A 27 -35.76 -7.15 -34.04
CA ASP A 27 -35.47 -8.58 -33.96
C ASP A 27 -34.65 -8.96 -32.71
N ARG A 28 -33.88 -8.03 -32.14
CA ARG A 28 -32.99 -8.28 -31.00
C ARG A 28 -33.55 -7.86 -29.64
N ARG A 29 -34.71 -7.17 -29.61
CA ARG A 29 -35.26 -6.60 -28.37
C ARG A 29 -35.67 -7.67 -27.36
N ALA A 30 -36.34 -8.73 -27.83
CA ALA A 30 -36.81 -9.82 -26.96
C ALA A 30 -35.64 -10.58 -26.32
N GLY A 31 -34.67 -11.05 -27.12
CA GLY A 31 -33.50 -11.77 -26.61
C GLY A 31 -32.62 -10.91 -25.69
N PHE A 32 -32.52 -9.60 -25.94
CA PHE A 32 -31.80 -8.70 -25.04
C PHE A 32 -32.53 -8.49 -23.71
N ALA A 33 -33.87 -8.41 -23.73
CA ALA A 33 -34.66 -8.35 -22.50
C ALA A 33 -34.54 -9.64 -21.67
N GLU A 34 -34.54 -10.80 -22.32
CA GLU A 34 -34.29 -12.10 -21.66
C GLU A 34 -32.88 -12.17 -21.06
N TRP A 35 -31.85 -11.74 -21.80
CA TRP A 35 -30.49 -11.67 -21.26
C TRP A 35 -30.38 -10.72 -20.06
N LEU A 36 -31.01 -9.54 -20.12
CA LEU A 36 -31.03 -8.61 -18.99
C LEU A 36 -31.70 -9.20 -17.75
N ALA A 37 -32.68 -10.09 -17.91
CA ALA A 37 -33.32 -10.80 -16.79
C ALA A 37 -32.37 -11.78 -16.09
N THR A 38 -31.33 -12.28 -16.78
CA THR A 38 -30.29 -13.10 -16.14
C THR A 38 -29.21 -12.28 -15.45
N GLN A 39 -29.11 -10.97 -15.75
CA GLN A 39 -28.17 -10.06 -15.12
C GLN A 39 -28.78 -9.41 -13.87
N GLU A 40 -27.91 -9.02 -12.95
CA GLU A 40 -28.29 -8.12 -11.86
C GLU A 40 -28.61 -6.71 -12.38
N CYS A 41 -29.41 -5.94 -11.65
CA CYS A 41 -29.69 -4.56 -12.03
C CYS A 41 -28.45 -3.68 -11.77
N THR A 42 -28.36 -2.55 -12.48
CA THR A 42 -27.21 -1.62 -12.35
C THR A 42 -27.00 -1.14 -10.92
N ASP A 43 -28.05 -0.98 -10.12
CA ASP A 43 -27.95 -0.51 -8.75
C ASP A 43 -27.37 -1.58 -7.82
N CYS A 44 -27.76 -2.85 -7.99
CA CYS A 44 -27.16 -3.98 -7.28
C CYS A 44 -25.69 -4.16 -7.66
N TRP A 45 -25.37 -4.10 -8.96
CA TRP A 45 -23.99 -4.20 -9.43
C TRP A 45 -23.10 -3.09 -8.86
N LYS A 46 -23.60 -1.84 -8.84
CA LYS A 46 -22.90 -0.71 -8.22
C LYS A 46 -22.72 -0.91 -6.73
N ALA A 47 -23.77 -1.30 -6.01
CA ALA A 47 -23.72 -1.51 -4.57
C ALA A 47 -22.72 -2.62 -4.19
N ALA A 48 -22.70 -3.73 -4.93
CA ALA A 48 -21.72 -4.80 -4.73
C ALA A 48 -20.29 -4.31 -4.96
N ARG A 49 -20.06 -3.59 -6.06
CA ARG A 49 -18.74 -3.02 -6.40
C ARG A 49 -18.26 -1.99 -5.38
N ASP A 50 -19.15 -1.13 -4.90
CA ASP A 50 -18.81 -0.10 -3.91
C ASP A 50 -18.52 -0.73 -2.54
N GLY A 51 -19.24 -1.79 -2.16
CA GLY A 51 -18.95 -2.59 -0.97
C GLY A 51 -17.55 -3.22 -1.04
N ASP A 52 -17.23 -3.93 -2.13
CA ASP A 52 -15.90 -4.52 -2.33
C ASP A 52 -14.77 -3.47 -2.30
N ALA A 53 -15.02 -2.27 -2.83
CA ALA A 53 -14.05 -1.18 -2.82
C ALA A 53 -13.82 -0.62 -1.41
N GLN A 54 -14.88 -0.47 -0.62
CA GLN A 54 -14.79 -0.03 0.78
C GLN A 54 -14.08 -1.06 1.64
N ASP A 55 -14.41 -2.34 1.50
CA ASP A 55 -13.78 -3.44 2.23
C ASP A 55 -12.28 -3.51 1.90
N LYS A 56 -11.92 -3.36 0.62
CA LYS A 56 -10.52 -3.29 0.19
C LYS A 56 -9.79 -2.08 0.76
N ALA A 57 -10.43 -0.92 0.80
CA ALA A 57 -9.84 0.30 1.35
C ALA A 57 -9.60 0.17 2.86
N ALA A 58 -10.59 -0.34 3.60
CA ALA A 58 -10.47 -0.60 5.04
C ALA A 58 -9.38 -1.64 5.34
N TRP A 59 -9.31 -2.71 4.55
CA TRP A 59 -8.25 -3.71 4.68
C TRP A 59 -6.85 -3.13 4.41
N LEU A 60 -6.68 -2.32 3.37
CA LEU A 60 -5.41 -1.66 3.08
C LEU A 60 -4.98 -0.71 4.19
N GLU A 61 -5.91 0.04 4.78
CA GLU A 61 -5.64 0.94 5.88
C GLU A 61 -5.21 0.19 7.14
N ALA A 62 -5.97 -0.85 7.52
CA ALA A 62 -5.63 -1.71 8.65
C ALA A 62 -4.25 -2.36 8.48
N LYS A 63 -3.95 -2.85 7.27
CA LYS A 63 -2.65 -3.43 6.96
C LYS A 63 -1.51 -2.41 7.10
N ARG A 64 -1.68 -1.19 6.58
CA ARG A 64 -0.67 -0.14 6.73
C ARG A 64 -0.46 0.27 8.18
N ALA A 65 -1.55 0.38 8.95
CA ALA A 65 -1.47 0.68 10.38
C ALA A 65 -0.72 -0.42 11.14
N GLN A 66 -0.94 -1.70 10.78
CA GLN A 66 -0.21 -2.82 11.36
C GLN A 66 1.29 -2.77 11.01
N GLU A 67 1.65 -2.60 9.73
CA GLU A 67 3.06 -2.48 9.29
C GLU A 67 3.77 -1.29 9.97
N GLN A 68 3.05 -0.19 10.18
CA GLN A 68 3.55 0.98 10.86
C GLN A 68 3.84 0.68 12.33
N ALA A 69 2.88 0.10 13.05
CA ALA A 69 3.03 -0.25 14.46
C ALA A 69 4.17 -1.25 14.68
N GLU A 70 4.35 -2.21 13.77
CA GLU A 70 5.48 -3.15 13.79
C GLU A 70 6.82 -2.41 13.63
N SER A 71 6.91 -1.47 12.69
CA SER A 71 8.13 -0.69 12.45
C SER A 71 8.47 0.26 13.60
N GLU A 72 7.46 0.79 14.29
CA GLU A 72 7.62 1.61 15.50
C GLU A 72 8.06 0.76 16.70
N ALA A 73 7.45 -0.41 16.90
CA ALA A 73 7.85 -1.35 17.95
C ALA A 73 9.29 -1.84 17.75
N TRP A 74 9.66 -2.18 16.52
CA TRP A 74 11.03 -2.52 16.14
C TRP A 74 11.99 -1.35 16.41
N SER A 75 11.65 -0.14 15.98
CA SER A 75 12.49 1.05 16.23
C SER A 75 12.71 1.27 17.73
N ALA A 76 11.68 1.07 18.57
CA ALA A 76 11.80 1.17 20.02
C ALA A 76 12.68 0.06 20.61
N GLN A 77 12.51 -1.19 20.15
CA GLN A 77 13.30 -2.34 20.61
C GLN A 77 14.80 -2.17 20.33
N TYR A 78 15.16 -1.65 19.16
CA TYR A 78 16.55 -1.47 18.72
C TYR A 78 17.10 -0.07 19.01
N ALA A 79 16.39 0.71 19.84
CA ALA A 79 16.74 2.07 20.27
C ALA A 79 17.10 3.01 19.11
N MET A 80 16.34 2.92 18.02
CA MET A 80 16.57 3.72 16.83
C MET A 80 16.11 5.17 17.05
N PRO A 81 16.98 6.17 16.79
CA PRO A 81 16.61 7.58 16.99
C PRO A 81 15.39 8.01 16.17
N PRO A 82 14.63 9.02 16.64
CA PRO A 82 13.54 9.60 15.86
C PRO A 82 14.08 10.21 14.56
N LEU A 83 13.31 10.07 13.48
CA LEU A 83 13.68 10.62 12.18
C LEU A 83 13.18 12.07 12.03
N GLU A 84 13.94 12.86 11.27
CA GLU A 84 13.70 14.27 10.98
C GLU A 84 13.09 14.47 9.59
N GLY A 85 12.06 15.30 9.49
CA GLY A 85 11.39 15.62 8.24
C GLY A 85 9.92 15.98 8.45
N THR A 86 9.15 16.03 7.36
CA THR A 86 7.68 16.18 7.46
C THR A 86 7.07 14.95 8.12
N GLU A 87 5.99 15.11 8.89
CA GLU A 87 5.28 13.99 9.56
C GLU A 87 5.00 12.81 8.62
N ARG A 88 4.51 13.09 7.41
CA ARG A 88 4.26 12.06 6.38
C ARG A 88 5.54 11.35 5.92
N ALA A 89 6.64 12.09 5.77
CA ALA A 89 7.92 11.52 5.39
C ALA A 89 8.50 10.68 6.54
N VAL A 90 8.41 11.15 7.79
CA VAL A 90 8.89 10.42 8.96
C VAL A 90 8.17 9.08 9.11
N ALA A 91 6.84 9.06 9.06
CA ALA A 91 6.08 7.80 9.15
C ALA A 91 6.51 6.79 8.08
N TRP A 92 6.65 7.23 6.82
CA TRP A 92 7.11 6.36 5.74
C TRP A 92 8.56 5.91 5.93
N ALA A 93 9.44 6.82 6.32
CA ALA A 93 10.86 6.55 6.52
C ALA A 93 11.12 5.56 7.67
N VAL A 94 10.33 5.59 8.75
CA VAL A 94 10.43 4.60 9.84
C VAL A 94 10.21 3.19 9.30
N ARG A 95 9.17 3.01 8.45
CA ARG A 95 8.92 1.72 7.80
C ARG A 95 10.02 1.34 6.82
N CYS A 96 10.52 2.28 6.02
CA CYS A 96 11.65 2.03 5.11
C CYS A 96 12.91 1.61 5.86
N ARG A 97 13.28 2.32 6.94
CA ARG A 97 14.43 2.00 7.78
C ARG A 97 14.33 0.59 8.36
N HIS A 98 13.18 0.24 8.92
CA HIS A 98 12.93 -1.12 9.43
C HIS A 98 13.12 -2.17 8.32
N GLN A 99 12.50 -1.98 7.15
CA GLN A 99 12.60 -2.91 6.03
C GLN A 99 14.03 -3.07 5.50
N ILE A 100 14.76 -1.96 5.36
CA ILE A 100 16.15 -1.95 4.88
C ILE A 100 17.04 -2.70 5.87
N LEU A 101 16.96 -2.39 7.17
CA LEU A 101 17.80 -3.02 8.20
C LEU A 101 17.45 -4.49 8.40
N ALA A 102 16.17 -4.86 8.37
CA ALA A 102 15.75 -6.26 8.45
C ALA A 102 16.21 -7.08 7.23
N ALA A 103 16.13 -6.51 6.03
CA ALA A 103 16.62 -7.16 4.82
C ALA A 103 18.15 -7.30 4.82
N ALA A 104 18.87 -6.25 5.21
CA ALA A 104 20.32 -6.28 5.29
C ALA A 104 20.82 -7.25 6.37
N TYR A 105 20.19 -7.31 7.55
CA TYR A 105 20.52 -8.31 8.56
C TYR A 105 20.32 -9.73 8.03
N THR A 106 19.22 -9.98 7.31
CA THR A 106 18.96 -11.29 6.71
C THR A 106 20.05 -11.65 5.69
N ALA A 107 20.35 -10.77 4.74
CA ALA A 107 21.30 -11.04 3.68
C ALA A 107 22.75 -11.15 4.19
N LEU A 108 23.16 -10.26 5.10
CA LEU A 108 24.55 -10.15 5.54
C LEU A 108 24.88 -11.08 6.72
N VAL A 109 23.98 -11.21 7.70
CA VAL A 109 24.25 -11.94 8.95
C VAL A 109 23.66 -13.35 8.94
N ILE A 110 22.40 -13.51 8.52
CA ILE A 110 21.74 -14.82 8.52
C ILE A 110 22.23 -15.68 7.35
N GLU A 111 22.27 -15.10 6.15
CA GLU A 111 22.61 -15.79 4.91
C GLU A 111 24.07 -15.56 4.48
N GLY A 112 24.68 -14.48 4.96
CA GLY A 112 26.05 -14.09 4.65
C GLY A 112 27.07 -14.50 5.72
N GLU A 113 28.23 -13.85 5.67
CA GLU A 113 29.36 -14.11 6.57
C GLU A 113 29.57 -13.00 7.62
N THR A 114 28.73 -11.96 7.62
CA THR A 114 28.84 -10.85 8.57
C THR A 114 28.51 -11.33 9.97
N THR A 115 29.43 -11.10 10.89
CA THR A 115 29.24 -11.45 12.29
C THR A 115 28.34 -10.44 13.00
N GLU A 116 27.72 -10.85 14.11
CA GLU A 116 26.92 -9.94 14.96
C GLU A 116 27.71 -8.70 15.42
N ALA A 117 29.03 -8.85 15.64
CA ALA A 117 29.89 -7.73 16.04
C ALA A 117 30.13 -6.73 14.91
N GLU A 118 30.24 -7.22 13.67
CA GLU A 118 30.33 -6.35 12.48
C GLU A 118 28.98 -5.68 12.19
N TRP A 119 27.88 -6.40 12.42
CA TRP A 119 26.53 -5.85 12.31
C TRP A 119 26.28 -4.71 13.31
N GLU A 120 26.78 -4.83 14.55
CA GLU A 120 26.66 -3.76 15.56
C GLU A 120 27.25 -2.42 15.04
N ALA A 121 28.37 -2.45 14.31
CA ALA A 121 28.94 -1.25 13.69
C ALA A 121 28.05 -0.67 12.58
N VAL A 122 27.38 -1.53 11.79
CA VAL A 122 26.42 -1.12 10.76
C VAL A 122 25.19 -0.48 11.42
N GLU A 123 24.67 -1.07 12.50
CA GLU A 123 23.55 -0.48 13.25
C GLU A 123 23.92 0.86 13.87
N ASP A 124 25.12 0.98 14.44
CA ASP A 124 25.60 2.24 15.01
C ASP A 124 25.72 3.33 13.94
N ALA A 125 26.26 3.00 12.76
CA ALA A 125 26.28 3.92 11.63
C ALA A 125 24.86 4.32 11.19
N ALA A 126 23.94 3.36 11.09
CA ALA A 126 22.53 3.61 10.78
C ALA A 126 21.85 4.53 11.79
N ARG A 127 22.14 4.38 13.10
CA ARG A 127 21.60 5.25 14.16
C ARG A 127 22.00 6.72 13.97
N THR A 128 23.12 7.01 13.30
CA THR A 128 23.55 8.40 13.04
C THR A 128 22.73 9.11 11.96
N ILE A 129 21.96 8.37 11.14
CA ILE A 129 21.20 8.95 10.02
C ILE A 129 19.75 9.19 10.45
N THR A 130 19.44 10.45 10.77
CA THR A 130 18.08 10.84 11.19
C THR A 130 17.25 11.42 10.06
N ARG A 131 17.82 11.84 8.92
CA ARG A 131 17.02 12.42 7.83
C ARG A 131 16.06 11.39 7.21
N ALA A 132 14.76 11.61 7.35
CA ALA A 132 13.72 10.73 6.82
C ALA A 132 13.84 10.52 5.29
N GLY A 133 14.21 11.58 4.56
CA GLY A 133 14.39 11.52 3.10
C GLY A 133 15.45 10.50 2.67
N TRP A 134 16.54 10.36 3.42
CA TRP A 134 17.62 9.43 3.08
C TRP A 134 17.12 7.97 3.09
N TRP A 135 16.43 7.56 4.16
CA TRP A 135 15.86 6.22 4.27
C TRP A 135 14.82 5.91 3.19
N ILE A 136 14.05 6.92 2.79
CA ILE A 136 13.08 6.78 1.69
C ILE A 136 13.80 6.57 0.36
N ASP A 137 14.90 7.28 0.11
CA ASP A 137 15.67 7.18 -1.12
C ASP A 137 16.28 5.77 -1.28
N GLN A 138 16.71 5.13 -0.18
CA GLN A 138 17.31 3.78 -0.19
C GLN A 138 16.33 2.61 -0.16
N ARG A 139 15.01 2.87 -0.18
CA ARG A 139 13.97 1.82 -0.06
C ARG A 139 14.00 0.73 -1.15
N SER A 140 14.79 0.92 -2.21
CA SER A 140 14.89 0.01 -3.35
C SER A 140 16.34 -0.37 -3.65
N SER A 141 17.26 -0.06 -2.74
CA SER A 141 18.64 -0.50 -2.82
C SER A 141 18.75 -1.97 -2.44
N GLU A 142 19.80 -2.64 -2.91
CA GLU A 142 20.03 -4.02 -2.51
C GLU A 142 20.48 -4.09 -1.05
N PRO A 143 20.13 -5.15 -0.30
CA PRO A 143 20.50 -5.26 1.12
C PRO A 143 22.01 -5.23 1.36
N GLU A 144 22.79 -5.76 0.41
CA GLU A 144 24.25 -5.83 0.44
C GLU A 144 24.91 -4.45 0.32
N ASP A 145 24.22 -3.47 -0.29
CA ASP A 145 24.75 -2.12 -0.50
C ASP A 145 24.69 -1.27 0.78
N LEU A 146 24.01 -1.73 1.85
CA LEU A 146 23.71 -0.91 3.01
C LEU A 146 24.95 -0.26 3.62
N THR A 147 26.03 -1.02 3.81
CA THR A 147 27.26 -0.50 4.42
C THR A 147 27.87 0.63 3.58
N GLU A 148 27.95 0.45 2.26
CA GLU A 148 28.45 1.50 1.34
C GLU A 148 27.55 2.75 1.37
N LEU A 149 26.23 2.56 1.42
CA LEU A 149 25.28 3.67 1.50
C LEU A 149 25.43 4.46 2.81
N LEU A 150 25.60 3.77 3.95
CA LEU A 150 25.82 4.40 5.25
C LEU A 150 27.12 5.22 5.26
N ASP A 151 28.19 4.70 4.65
CA ASP A 151 29.46 5.41 4.51
C ASP A 151 29.36 6.63 3.58
N ALA A 152 28.51 6.57 2.56
CA ALA A 152 28.24 7.66 1.64
C ALA A 152 27.32 8.76 2.24
N ALA A 153 26.68 8.50 3.38
CA ALA A 153 25.79 9.46 4.03
C ALA A 153 26.56 10.68 4.54
N THR A 154 26.03 11.86 4.23
CA THR A 154 26.70 13.14 4.50
C THR A 154 26.24 13.76 5.82
N GLU A 155 26.90 14.83 6.26
CA GLU A 155 26.44 15.64 7.41
C GLU A 155 24.99 16.13 7.27
N ALA A 156 24.48 16.29 6.04
CA ALA A 156 23.09 16.69 5.82
C ALA A 156 22.08 15.58 6.12
N ASP A 157 22.52 14.31 6.22
CA ASP A 157 21.69 13.15 6.53
C ASP A 157 21.70 12.82 8.03
N ARG A 158 22.63 13.43 8.76
CA ARG A 158 22.84 13.32 10.20
C ARG A 158 22.04 14.41 10.93
N PRO A 159 21.75 14.23 12.24
CA PRO A 159 20.98 15.22 12.99
C PRO A 159 21.66 16.57 12.90
N THR A 160 20.90 17.62 12.58
CA THR A 160 21.40 18.98 12.74
C THR A 160 21.65 19.20 14.22
N GLU A 161 22.91 19.22 14.64
CA GLU A 161 23.28 19.70 15.97
C GLU A 161 22.68 21.11 16.13
N ASN A 162 21.57 21.21 16.84
CA ASN A 162 21.28 22.42 17.59
C ASN A 162 21.78 22.15 19.01
N PRO A 163 22.95 22.67 19.43
CA PRO A 163 23.62 22.33 20.70
C PRO A 163 22.92 22.81 21.98
N HIS A 164 21.60 23.04 21.94
CA HIS A 164 20.84 23.59 23.04
C HIS A 164 19.49 22.90 23.23
N PHE A 165 19.52 21.74 23.90
CA PHE A 165 18.43 21.26 24.77
C PHE A 165 19.02 20.61 26.01
#